data_AF-A0A7V5PDS3-F1
#
_entry.id   AF-A0A7V5PDS3-F1
#
_cell.length_a   1.000
_cell.length_b   1.000
_cell.length_c   1.000
_cell.angle_alpha   90.00
_cell.angle_beta   90.00
_cell.angle_gamma   90.00
#
_symmetry.space_group_name_H-M   'P 1'
#
loop_
_entity.id
_entity.type
_entity.pdbx_description
1 polymer ?
#
loop_
_entity_poly.entity_id
_entity_poly.type
_entity_poly.pdbx_seq_one_letter_code
_entity_poly.pdbx_strand_id
1 'polypeptide(L)'
;MEDFICPICRGHLRIGDDLIFSLKKKNNKKGLIILSPELGNYTYRKHDDLELEKGEELTFFCPICHANLTSDVDKNLVKVIMVDEKGERYEILFSDIVGEESTYKVKGKEVFKTGTDAERYQKYWDVPDEYKKYI
;
A
#
# COMPACT_ATOMS: atom_id res chain seq x y z
N MET A 1 17.72 -4.34 8.08
CA MET A 1 16.99 -3.94 6.86
C MET A 1 15.58 -4.47 6.98
N GLU A 2 14.58 -3.65 6.60
CA GLU A 2 13.16 -4.02 6.71
C GLU A 2 12.69 -4.67 5.39
N ASP A 3 11.91 -5.73 5.49
CA ASP A 3 11.36 -6.46 4.34
C ASP A 3 9.89 -6.11 4.12
N PHE A 4 9.45 -6.16 2.85
CA PHE A 4 8.04 -6.03 2.48
C PHE A 4 7.60 -7.28 1.75
N ILE A 5 6.47 -7.82 2.17
CA ILE A 5 6.01 -9.15 1.82
C ILE A 5 4.56 -9.12 1.37
N CYS A 6 4.25 -9.87 0.32
CA CYS A 6 2.89 -10.08 -0.13
C CYS A 6 2.07 -10.82 0.94
N PRO A 7 0.88 -10.33 1.34
CA PRO A 7 0.03 -10.99 2.32
C PRO A 7 -0.50 -12.35 1.84
N ILE A 8 -0.54 -12.57 0.52
CA ILE A 8 -1.15 -13.77 -0.09
C ILE A 8 -0.10 -14.87 -0.32
N CYS A 9 0.94 -14.60 -1.11
CA CYS A 9 1.95 -15.63 -1.44
C CYS A 9 3.20 -15.61 -0.56
N ARG A 10 3.30 -14.65 0.38
CA ARG A 10 4.49 -14.45 1.22
C ARG A 10 5.79 -14.14 0.46
N GLY A 11 5.71 -13.82 -0.83
CA GLY A 11 6.86 -13.40 -1.63
C GLY A 11 7.38 -12.02 -1.25
N HIS A 12 8.70 -11.82 -1.35
CA HIS A 12 9.36 -10.54 -1.10
C HIS A 12 9.07 -9.55 -2.23
N LEU A 13 8.57 -8.37 -1.85
CA LEU A 13 8.23 -7.26 -2.74
C LEU A 13 9.34 -6.20 -2.80
N ARG A 14 10.27 -6.24 -1.84
CA ARG A 14 11.44 -5.36 -1.78
C ARG A 14 12.63 -6.02 -2.50
N ILE A 15 13.29 -5.26 -3.36
CA ILE A 15 14.59 -5.61 -3.96
C ILE A 15 15.53 -4.42 -3.78
N GLY A 16 16.59 -4.57 -2.99
CA GLY A 16 17.45 -3.43 -2.64
C GLY A 16 16.66 -2.36 -1.89
N ASP A 17 16.63 -1.14 -2.43
CA ASP A 17 15.92 0.00 -1.86
C ASP A 17 14.59 0.32 -2.57
N ASP A 18 14.06 -0.64 -3.32
CA ASP A 18 12.89 -0.46 -4.16
C ASP A 18 11.79 -1.47 -3.79
N LEU A 19 10.55 -0.98 -3.67
CA LEU A 19 9.36 -1.83 -3.64
C LEU A 19 8.77 -1.94 -5.05
N ILE A 20 8.54 -3.15 -5.52
CA ILE A 20 8.06 -3.41 -6.88
C ILE A 20 6.64 -3.94 -6.84
N PHE A 21 5.77 -3.28 -7.61
CA PHE A 21 4.38 -3.69 -7.78
C PHE A 21 3.99 -3.76 -9.24
N SER A 22 3.06 -4.66 -9.54
CA SER A 22 2.28 -4.58 -10.77
C SER A 22 1.05 -3.73 -10.51
N LEU A 23 0.70 -2.84 -11.44
CA LEU A 23 -0.52 -2.04 -11.34
C LEU A 23 -1.41 -2.23 -12.58
N LYS A 24 -2.68 -1.90 -12.41
CA LYS A 24 -3.66 -1.84 -13.48
C LYS A 24 -4.47 -0.54 -13.36
N LYS A 25 -4.56 0.18 -14.47
CA LYS A 25 -5.41 1.36 -14.63
C LYS A 25 -6.87 0.96 -14.91
N LYS A 26 -7.82 1.90 -14.76
CA LYS A 26 -9.24 1.68 -15.12
C LYS A 26 -9.43 1.30 -16.59
N ASN A 27 -8.61 1.86 -17.49
CA ASN A 27 -8.61 1.53 -18.92
C ASN A 27 -7.97 0.16 -19.25
N ASN A 28 -7.71 -0.68 -18.25
CA ASN A 28 -7.05 -1.98 -18.35
C ASN A 28 -5.56 -1.96 -18.75
N LYS A 29 -4.94 -0.78 -18.94
CA LYS A 29 -3.48 -0.69 -19.14
C LYS A 29 -2.77 -1.16 -17.86
N LYS A 30 -1.82 -2.07 -18.03
CA LYS A 30 -1.00 -2.61 -16.94
C LYS A 30 0.39 -2.02 -17.00
N GLY A 31 1.05 -1.98 -15.86
CA GLY A 31 2.43 -1.51 -15.77
C GLY A 31 3.10 -2.01 -14.50
N LEU A 32 4.40 -1.76 -14.41
CA LEU A 32 5.15 -1.90 -13.17
C LEU A 32 5.36 -0.50 -12.59
N ILE A 33 5.33 -0.44 -11.27
CA ILE A 33 5.67 0.75 -10.50
C ILE A 33 6.67 0.36 -9.41
N ILE A 34 7.61 1.26 -9.19
CA ILE A 34 8.62 1.17 -8.14
C ILE A 34 8.33 2.26 -7.13
N LEU A 35 8.21 1.91 -5.86
CA LEU A 35 7.96 2.83 -4.74
C LEU A 35 9.14 2.81 -3.76
N SER A 36 9.30 3.89 -3.00
CA SER A 36 10.21 3.90 -1.85
C SER A 36 9.67 3.02 -0.71
N PRO A 37 10.52 2.24 -0.01
CA PRO A 37 10.15 1.52 1.20
C PRO A 37 10.04 2.43 2.43
N GLU A 38 10.53 3.67 2.34
CA GLU A 38 10.48 4.64 3.44
C GLU A 38 9.04 5.16 3.64
N LEU A 39 8.48 4.95 4.83
CA LEU A 39 7.11 5.38 5.13
C LEU A 39 7.02 6.91 5.15
N GLY A 40 6.10 7.46 4.35
CA GLY A 40 5.97 8.91 4.13
C GLY A 40 6.76 9.42 2.93
N ASN A 41 7.50 8.56 2.24
CA ASN A 41 8.13 8.86 0.96
C ASN A 41 7.23 8.39 -0.20
N TYR A 42 6.57 9.33 -0.85
CA TYR A 42 5.60 9.07 -1.93
C TYR A 42 6.22 9.16 -3.33
N THR A 43 7.56 9.15 -3.42
CA THR A 43 8.23 9.12 -4.72
C THR A 43 8.07 7.75 -5.38
N TYR A 44 7.87 7.76 -6.69
CA TYR A 44 7.72 6.55 -7.47
C TYR A 44 8.40 6.65 -8.83
N ARG A 45 8.77 5.50 -9.38
CA ARG A 45 9.30 5.35 -10.73
C ARG A 45 8.42 4.39 -11.52
N LYS A 46 8.30 4.65 -12.81
CA LYS A 46 7.49 3.89 -13.76
C LYS A 46 8.14 3.98 -15.14
N HIS A 47 7.69 3.15 -16.07
CA HIS A 47 8.02 3.35 -17.47
C HIS A 47 7.41 4.66 -17.99
N ASP A 48 8.10 5.35 -18.90
CA ASP A 48 7.67 6.65 -19.41
C ASP A 48 6.29 6.57 -20.08
N ASP A 49 6.08 5.54 -20.90
CA ASP A 49 4.79 5.27 -21.57
C ASP A 49 3.60 5.03 -20.62
N LEU A 50 3.83 4.79 -19.33
CA LEU A 50 2.74 4.63 -18.36
C LEU A 50 2.34 6.00 -17.81
N GLU A 51 1.49 6.74 -18.49
CA GLU A 51 1.00 8.01 -17.95
C GLU A 51 0.09 7.77 -16.74
N LEU A 52 0.28 8.54 -15.66
CA LEU A 52 -0.53 8.50 -14.44
C LEU A 52 -1.04 9.92 -14.18
N GLU A 53 -2.35 10.07 -14.03
CA GLU A 53 -2.98 11.37 -13.80
C GLU A 53 -3.33 11.55 -12.33
N LYS A 54 -3.16 12.75 -11.78
CA LYS A 54 -3.51 13.03 -10.38
C LYS A 54 -5.00 12.72 -10.13
N GLY A 55 -5.30 11.98 -9.07
CA GLY A 55 -6.65 11.53 -8.73
C GLY A 55 -7.07 10.23 -9.41
N GLU A 56 -6.21 9.63 -10.24
CA GLU A 56 -6.49 8.32 -10.84
C GLU A 56 -6.39 7.20 -9.79
N GLU A 57 -7.40 6.33 -9.73
CA GLU A 57 -7.38 5.12 -8.90
C GLU A 57 -6.65 4.00 -9.65
N LEU A 58 -5.68 3.37 -8.99
CA LEU A 58 -4.88 2.27 -9.52
C LEU A 58 -5.16 1.00 -8.74
N THR A 59 -5.27 -0.15 -9.42
CA THR A 59 -5.33 -1.43 -8.71
C THR A 59 -3.93 -2.04 -8.64
N PHE A 60 -3.43 -2.25 -7.42
CA PHE A 60 -2.13 -2.86 -7.17
C PHE A 60 -2.22 -4.38 -7.06
N PHE A 61 -1.21 -5.06 -7.62
CA PHE A 61 -1.08 -6.50 -7.64
C PHE A 61 0.33 -6.92 -7.25
N CYS A 62 0.42 -8.09 -6.63
CA CYS A 62 1.71 -8.72 -6.39
C CYS A 62 2.38 -9.10 -7.72
N PRO A 63 3.64 -8.73 -7.98
CA PRO A 63 4.35 -9.10 -9.20
C PRO A 63 4.69 -10.59 -9.29
N ILE A 64 4.61 -11.32 -8.16
CA ILE A 64 4.98 -12.75 -8.08
C ILE A 64 3.77 -13.65 -8.33
N CYS A 65 2.66 -13.40 -7.61
CA CYS A 65 1.47 -14.27 -7.68
C CYS A 65 0.26 -13.61 -8.37
N HIS A 66 0.38 -12.34 -8.78
CA HIS A 66 -0.69 -11.56 -9.39
C HIS A 66 -1.96 -11.40 -8.54
N ALA A 67 -1.89 -11.70 -7.23
CA ALA A 67 -2.99 -11.43 -6.32
C ALA A 67 -3.25 -9.92 -6.20
N ASN A 68 -4.53 -9.54 -6.15
CA ASN A 68 -4.93 -8.18 -5.85
C ASN A 68 -4.52 -7.84 -4.41
N LEU A 69 -3.88 -6.68 -4.24
CA LEU A 69 -3.39 -6.18 -2.95
C LEU A 69 -4.31 -5.12 -2.33
N THR A 70 -5.47 -4.84 -2.93
CA THR A 70 -6.51 -4.01 -2.31
C THR A 70 -6.82 -4.51 -0.90
N SER A 71 -6.85 -3.58 0.04
CA SER A 71 -7.12 -3.81 1.45
C SER A 71 -8.59 -4.19 1.67
N ASP A 72 -8.82 -4.94 2.74
CA ASP A 72 -10.12 -5.20 3.33
C ASP A 72 -10.67 -4.01 4.14
N VAL A 73 -9.83 -3.01 4.45
CA VAL A 73 -10.22 -1.80 5.20
C VAL A 73 -10.97 -0.80 4.31
N ASP A 74 -10.40 -0.50 3.13
CA ASP A 74 -10.99 0.42 2.16
C ASP A 74 -10.51 0.01 0.76
N LYS A 75 -11.39 0.16 -0.23
CA LYS A 75 -11.11 -0.18 -1.63
C LYS A 75 -9.95 0.63 -2.24
N ASN A 76 -9.66 1.81 -1.68
CA ASN A 76 -8.60 2.72 -2.12
C ASN A 76 -7.30 2.58 -1.31
N LEU A 77 -7.21 1.56 -0.45
CA LEU A 77 -5.98 1.25 0.27
C LEU A 77 -5.38 -0.06 -0.25
N VAL A 78 -4.07 -0.11 -0.35
CA VAL A 78 -3.28 -1.30 -0.70
C VAL A 78 -2.65 -1.85 0.58
N LYS A 79 -2.73 -3.15 0.82
CA LYS A 79 -2.16 -3.80 2.02
C LYS A 79 -0.95 -4.67 1.69
N VAL A 80 0.15 -4.44 2.40
CA VAL A 80 1.36 -5.29 2.40
C VAL A 80 1.83 -5.56 3.82
N ILE A 81 2.69 -6.57 3.99
CA ILE A 81 3.25 -6.92 5.30
C ILE A 81 4.69 -6.44 5.35
N MET A 82 5.00 -5.56 6.30
CA MET A 82 6.36 -5.16 6.60
C MET A 82 6.91 -6.02 7.73
N VAL A 83 8.17 -6.44 7.61
CA VAL A 83 8.93 -7.14 8.63
C VAL A 83 10.13 -6.30 8.99
N ASP A 84 10.23 -5.89 10.25
CA ASP A 84 11.35 -5.08 10.70
C ASP A 84 12.61 -5.92 10.97
N GLU A 85 13.69 -5.27 11.38
CA GLU A 85 14.97 -5.93 11.67
C GLU A 85 14.91 -6.92 12.84
N LYS A 86 13.91 -6.78 13.72
CA LYS A 86 13.67 -7.66 14.86
C LYS A 86 12.75 -8.82 14.50
N GLY A 87 12.27 -8.89 13.26
CA GLY A 87 11.32 -9.88 12.78
C GLY A 87 9.86 -9.56 13.17
N GLU A 88 9.59 -8.38 13.70
CA GLU A 88 8.23 -7.95 14.02
C GLU A 88 7.46 -7.63 12.75
N ARG A 89 6.20 -8.05 12.72
CA ARG A 89 5.33 -7.88 11.56
C ARG A 89 4.37 -6.71 11.76
N TYR A 90 4.24 -5.91 10.71
CA TYR A 90 3.33 -4.78 10.62
C TYR A 90 2.51 -4.89 9.35
N GLU A 91 1.25 -4.49 9.40
CA GLU A 91 0.46 -4.24 8.20
C GLU A 91 0.73 -2.80 7.75
N ILE A 92 1.15 -2.65 6.50
CA ILE A 92 1.29 -1.35 5.86
C ILE A 92 0.15 -1.17 4.88
N LEU A 93 -0.61 -0.10 5.07
CA LEU A 93 -1.66 0.31 4.17
C LEU A 93 -1.29 1.65 3.54
N PHE A 94 -1.36 1.77 2.22
CA PHE A 94 -1.12 3.03 1.52
C PHE A 94 -2.16 3.29 0.44
N SER A 95 -2.37 4.56 0.08
CA SER A 95 -3.37 4.94 -0.92
C SER A 95 -3.05 4.41 -2.33
N ASP A 96 -4.09 3.98 -3.03
CA ASP A 96 -4.03 3.55 -4.43
C ASP A 96 -4.32 4.70 -5.42
N ILE A 97 -4.55 5.92 -4.91
CA ILE A 97 -4.89 7.11 -5.68
C ILE A 97 -3.61 7.90 -6.01
N VAL A 98 -3.41 8.19 -7.30
CA VAL A 98 -2.25 8.96 -7.76
C VAL A 98 -2.24 10.36 -7.17
N GLY A 99 -1.16 10.68 -6.44
CA GLY A 99 -0.95 11.98 -5.81
C GLY A 99 -1.68 12.15 -4.48
N GLU A 100 -2.23 11.08 -3.92
CA GLU A 100 -2.69 11.04 -2.54
C GLU A 100 -1.59 10.49 -1.62
N GLU A 101 -1.30 11.23 -0.57
CA GLU A 101 -0.23 10.92 0.36
C GLU A 101 -0.82 10.41 1.68
N SER A 102 -1.09 9.11 1.74
CA SER A 102 -1.58 8.43 2.95
C SER A 102 -0.90 7.08 3.12
N THR A 103 -0.23 6.90 4.25
CA THR A 103 0.34 5.60 4.66
C THR A 103 0.06 5.33 6.14
N TYR A 104 -0.27 4.08 6.45
CA TYR A 104 -0.61 3.59 7.78
C TYR A 104 0.24 2.38 8.11
N LYS A 105 0.94 2.41 9.24
CA LYS A 105 1.65 1.26 9.82
C LYS A 105 0.86 0.76 11.02
N VAL A 106 0.37 -0.47 10.96
CA VAL A 106 -0.57 -1.04 11.91
C VAL A 106 0.04 -2.26 12.60
N LYS A 107 -0.07 -2.32 13.93
CA LYS A 107 0.24 -3.48 14.76
C LYS A 107 -0.81 -3.63 15.85
N GLY A 108 -1.76 -4.55 15.64
CA GLY A 108 -2.88 -4.71 16.56
C GLY A 108 -3.74 -3.44 16.62
N LYS A 109 -3.72 -2.75 17.77
CA LYS A 109 -4.45 -1.49 18.00
C LYS A 109 -3.61 -0.24 17.74
N GLU A 110 -2.30 -0.38 17.61
CA GLU A 110 -1.40 0.74 17.36
C GLU A 110 -1.39 1.06 15.86
N VAL A 111 -1.71 2.31 15.52
CA VAL A 111 -1.73 2.81 14.15
C VAL A 111 -0.86 4.06 14.07
N PHE A 112 0.21 3.99 13.28
CA PHE A 112 1.04 5.15 12.95
C PHE A 112 0.63 5.65 11.57
N LYS A 113 0.32 6.95 11.46
CA LYS A 113 -0.18 7.60 10.24
C LYS A 113 0.89 8.54 9.71
N THR A 114 1.09 8.60 8.39
CA THR A 114 1.98 9.56 7.72
C THR A 114 1.40 10.00 6.38
N GLY A 115 1.79 11.18 5.90
CA GLY A 115 1.29 11.83 4.69
C GLY A 115 0.24 12.91 4.94
N THR A 116 0.09 13.82 3.98
CA THR A 116 -0.80 14.99 4.09
C THR A 116 -2.28 14.64 4.03
N ASP A 117 -2.63 13.50 3.43
CA ASP A 117 -4.01 13.05 3.25
C ASP A 117 -4.42 12.01 4.29
N ALA A 118 -3.56 11.71 5.27
CA ALA A 118 -3.72 10.59 6.20
C ALA A 118 -4.99 10.67 7.09
N GLU A 119 -5.63 11.84 7.19
CA GLU A 119 -6.91 12.01 7.88
C GLU A 119 -8.09 11.44 7.08
N ARG A 120 -7.96 11.25 5.76
CA ARG A 120 -9.04 10.76 4.87
C ARG A 120 -9.61 9.41 5.30
N TYR A 121 -8.77 8.52 5.82
CA TYR A 121 -9.16 7.18 6.28
C TYR A 121 -9.24 7.08 7.81
N GLN A 122 -9.27 8.21 8.54
CA GLN A 122 -9.24 8.23 10.00
C GLN A 122 -10.37 7.40 10.65
N LYS A 123 -11.56 7.41 10.04
CA LYS A 123 -12.73 6.66 10.52
C LYS A 123 -12.49 5.15 10.72
N TYR A 124 -11.52 4.55 10.02
CA TYR A 124 -11.22 3.12 10.15
C TYR A 124 -10.36 2.79 11.38
N TRP A 125 -9.69 3.80 11.93
CA TRP A 125 -8.74 3.66 13.04
C TRP A 125 -9.34 4.06 14.38
N ASP A 126 -10.31 4.98 14.37
CA ASP A 126 -10.91 5.55 15.59
C ASP A 126 -12.11 4.73 16.11
N VAL A 127 -12.52 3.70 15.38
CA VAL A 127 -13.69 2.87 15.71
C VAL A 127 -13.24 1.61 16.48
N PRO A 128 -13.81 1.33 17.67
CA PRO A 128 -13.55 0.09 18.40
C PRO A 128 -13.85 -1.14 17.54
N ASP A 129 -13.05 -2.20 17.71
CA ASP A 129 -13.09 -3.40 16.85
C ASP A 129 -14.50 -4.02 16.71
N GLU A 130 -15.33 -3.90 17.75
CA GLU A 130 -16.71 -4.40 17.78
C GLU A 130 -17.67 -3.70 16.79
N TYR A 131 -17.33 -2.47 16.38
CA TYR A 131 -18.14 -1.65 15.48
C TYR A 131 -17.60 -1.59 14.05
N LYS A 132 -16.39 -2.13 13.78
CA LYS A 132 -15.78 -2.13 12.44
C LYS A 132 -16.61 -2.85 11.37
N LYS A 133 -17.55 -3.72 11.75
CA LYS A 133 -18.47 -4.41 10.82
C LYS A 133 -19.62 -3.53 10.28
N TYR A 134 -19.76 -2.30 10.77
CA TYR A 134 -20.86 -1.38 10.42
C TYR A 134 -20.41 -0.16 9.60
N ILE A 135 -19.15 -0.11 9.21
CA ILE A 135 -18.52 0.90 8.34
C ILE A 135 -18.17 0.29 6.99
#